data_AF-A0A816HF38-F1
#
_entry.id   AF-A0A816HF38-F1
#
_cell.length_a   1.000
_cell.length_b   1.000
_cell.length_c   1.000
_cell.angle_alpha   90.00
_cell.angle_beta   90.00
_cell.angle_gamma   90.00
#
_symmetry.space_group_name_H-M   'P 1'
#
loop_
_entity.id
_entity.type
_entity.pdbx_description
1 polymer ?
#
loop_
_entity_poly.entity_id
_entity_poly.type
_entity_poly.pdbx_seq_one_letter_code
_entity_poly.pdbx_strand_id
1 'polypeptide(L)'
;FSQGDEGKSWYIILKGSVQCSIYGKGVVGTLHEGDDFGKLSLVNNSPRTATIILNEDNTHFLRVDKDDFNRILRDVEANTIKLKEFGKDVLILEKVPINVKTSDGTYQVCYKYSVMSGTAEKMLGYLLETYICINCEEADTSLEDFFSTYVIFMPTNQICATLLTIYKAKPQQRAGEQMDSTLREKIKVIRFILEWHDVTKETFFEDPKINVFLDELHQLMRVDVKVYPQLKDEMKSLETIMENDS
;
A
#
# COMPACT_ATOMS: atom_id res chain seq x y z
N PHE A 1 26.89 -1.17 28.88
CA PHE A 1 26.23 -2.34 29.52
C PHE A 1 27.11 -3.56 29.33
N SER A 2 26.90 -4.61 30.12
CA SER A 2 27.72 -5.83 30.09
C SER A 2 26.99 -6.98 29.39
N GLN A 3 27.76 -7.91 28.84
CA GLN A 3 27.23 -9.18 28.37
C GLN A 3 26.53 -9.92 29.52
N GLY A 4 25.38 -10.51 29.23
CA GLY A 4 24.54 -11.20 30.22
C GLY A 4 23.53 -10.29 30.93
N ASP A 5 23.69 -8.96 30.85
CA ASP A 5 22.71 -8.03 31.42
C ASP A 5 21.35 -8.16 30.70
N GLU A 6 20.28 -7.77 31.39
CA GLU A 6 18.97 -7.61 30.74
C GLU A 6 19.01 -6.48 29.70
N GLY A 7 18.44 -6.74 28.52
CA GLY A 7 18.26 -5.73 27.48
C GLY A 7 17.18 -4.71 27.84
N LYS A 8 17.58 -3.52 28.28
CA LYS A 8 16.64 -2.45 28.70
C LYS A 8 16.51 -1.27 27.73
N SER A 9 17.47 -1.09 26.82
CA SER A 9 17.49 0.07 25.91
C SER A 9 18.22 -0.24 24.60
N TRP A 10 17.90 0.52 23.58
CA TRP A 10 18.60 0.60 22.29
C TRP A 10 19.30 1.95 22.18
N TYR A 11 20.46 2.00 21.52
CA TYR A 11 21.30 3.18 21.46
C TYR A 11 21.74 3.47 20.02
N ILE A 12 21.84 4.75 19.68
CA ILE A 12 22.45 5.26 18.45
C ILE A 12 23.59 6.22 18.85
N ILE A 13 24.73 6.10 18.19
CA ILE A 13 25.91 6.93 18.46
C ILE A 13 25.76 8.26 17.71
N LEU A 14 25.62 9.35 18.45
CA LEU A 14 25.53 10.70 17.87
C LEU A 14 26.91 11.35 17.73
N LYS A 15 27.81 11.02 18.65
CA LYS A 15 29.19 11.51 18.65
C LYS A 15 30.11 10.50 19.33
N GLY A 16 31.30 10.29 18.80
CA GLY A 16 32.32 9.40 19.35
C GLY A 16 32.21 7.94 18.89
N SER A 17 32.76 7.01 19.69
CA SER A 17 32.88 5.60 19.33
C SER A 17 32.85 4.66 20.55
N VAL A 18 32.48 3.40 20.31
CA VAL A 18 32.42 2.34 21.33
C VAL A 18 33.03 1.04 20.85
N GLN A 19 33.60 0.27 21.76
CA GLN A 19 34.05 -1.09 21.52
C GLN A 19 33.00 -2.10 21.94
N CYS A 20 32.81 -3.11 21.10
CA CYS A 20 32.00 -4.28 21.37
C CYS A 20 32.90 -5.44 21.79
N SER A 21 32.67 -6.00 22.98
CA SER A 21 33.50 -7.05 23.55
C SER A 21 32.66 -8.26 23.97
N ILE A 22 33.14 -9.47 23.69
CA ILE A 22 32.47 -10.72 24.05
C ILE A 22 33.40 -11.55 24.93
N TYR A 23 32.87 -12.09 26.02
CA TYR A 23 33.59 -13.00 26.92
C TYR A 23 34.21 -14.17 26.15
N GLY A 24 35.50 -14.40 26.36
CA GLY A 24 36.27 -15.43 25.65
C GLY A 24 36.70 -15.08 24.23
N LYS A 25 36.23 -13.96 23.65
CA LYS A 25 36.66 -13.48 22.31
C LYS A 25 37.37 -12.12 22.34
N GLY A 26 37.23 -11.36 23.43
CA GLY A 26 37.79 -10.00 23.53
C GLY A 26 36.99 -9.01 22.68
N VAL A 27 37.65 -7.95 22.20
CA VAL A 27 37.03 -6.93 21.34
C VAL A 27 36.73 -7.53 19.97
N VAL A 28 35.46 -7.55 19.59
CA VAL A 28 34.97 -8.12 18.32
C VAL A 28 34.66 -7.07 17.26
N GLY A 29 34.70 -5.78 17.63
CA GLY A 29 34.52 -4.67 16.70
C GLY A 29 34.39 -3.32 17.40
N THR A 30 34.47 -2.26 16.62
CA THR A 30 34.29 -0.86 17.07
C THR A 30 33.17 -0.24 16.25
N LEU A 31 32.27 0.48 16.92
CA LEU A 31 31.16 1.22 16.32
C LEU A 31 31.42 2.71 16.46
N HIS A 32 31.00 3.50 15.47
CA HIS A 32 31.27 4.93 15.35
C HIS A 32 29.96 5.72 15.18
N GLU A 33 30.07 7.04 15.06
CA GLU A 33 28.96 7.95 14.80
C GLU A 33 28.05 7.45 13.66
N GLY A 34 26.74 7.43 13.90
CA GLY A 34 25.74 6.88 13.00
C GLY A 34 25.40 5.41 13.24
N ASP A 35 26.27 4.64 13.89
CA ASP A 35 25.99 3.23 14.21
C ASP A 35 24.99 3.09 15.38
N ASP A 36 24.31 1.94 15.42
CA ASP A 36 23.35 1.57 16.45
C ASP A 36 23.73 0.27 17.15
N PHE A 37 23.35 0.10 18.43
CA PHE A 37 23.61 -1.12 19.17
C PHE A 37 22.58 -1.43 20.26
N GLY A 38 22.47 -2.71 20.60
CA GLY A 38 21.61 -3.18 21.70
C GLY A 38 20.16 -3.50 21.31
N LYS A 39 19.79 -3.44 20.03
CA LYS A 39 18.43 -3.81 19.58
C LYS A 39 18.08 -5.29 19.76
N LEU A 40 19.04 -6.19 19.55
CA LEU A 40 18.80 -7.65 19.50
C LEU A 40 18.16 -8.20 20.78
N SER A 41 18.65 -7.76 21.95
CA SER A 41 18.11 -8.18 23.25
C SER A 41 16.69 -7.67 23.50
N LEU A 42 16.30 -6.55 22.89
CA LEU A 42 14.93 -6.04 23.00
C LEU A 42 13.98 -6.89 22.17
N VAL A 43 14.34 -7.17 20.91
CA VAL A 43 13.53 -7.95 19.97
C VAL A 43 13.34 -9.40 20.46
N ASN A 44 14.42 -10.06 20.89
CA ASN A 44 14.37 -11.47 21.27
C ASN A 44 14.04 -11.71 22.74
N ASN A 45 13.85 -10.64 23.54
CA ASN A 45 13.76 -10.72 25.00
C ASN A 45 14.89 -11.58 25.61
N SER A 46 16.10 -11.42 25.10
CA SER A 46 17.29 -12.18 25.52
C SER A 46 18.27 -11.31 26.31
N PRO A 47 19.18 -11.89 27.09
CA PRO A 47 20.31 -11.17 27.66
C PRO A 47 21.20 -10.51 26.60
N ARG A 48 22.01 -9.51 27.01
CA ARG A 48 23.02 -8.87 26.15
C ARG A 48 24.04 -9.90 25.68
N THR A 49 24.31 -9.94 24.38
CA THR A 49 25.28 -10.86 23.77
C THR A 49 26.72 -10.37 23.84
N ALA A 50 26.91 -9.08 24.13
CA ALA A 50 28.21 -8.42 24.22
C ALA A 50 28.19 -7.27 25.24
N THR A 51 29.37 -6.90 25.73
CA THR A 51 29.64 -5.71 26.52
C THR A 51 29.95 -4.54 25.60
N ILE A 52 29.39 -3.36 25.87
CA ILE A 52 29.71 -2.11 25.17
C ILE A 52 30.49 -1.20 26.10
N ILE A 53 31.64 -0.74 25.61
CA ILE A 53 32.62 0.06 26.35
C ILE A 53 32.91 1.33 25.54
N LEU A 54 32.98 2.49 26.19
CA LEU A 54 33.40 3.72 25.53
C LEU A 54 34.82 3.58 24.99
N ASN A 55 35.02 3.97 23.74
CA ASN A 55 36.34 3.97 23.11
C ASN A 55 37.03 5.35 23.24
N GLU A 56 36.24 6.41 23.48
CA GLU A 56 36.72 7.78 23.64
C GLU A 56 35.83 8.62 24.57
N ASP A 57 36.39 9.73 25.05
CA ASP A 57 35.71 10.70 25.90
C ASP A 57 34.67 11.53 25.12
N ASN A 58 33.70 12.11 25.84
CA ASN A 58 32.64 12.94 25.26
C ASN A 58 31.81 12.24 24.16
N THR A 59 31.62 10.92 24.31
CA THR A 59 30.73 10.13 23.45
C THR A 59 29.27 10.39 23.81
N HIS A 60 28.44 10.71 22.82
CA HIS A 60 27.02 11.03 23.00
C HIS A 60 26.14 9.98 22.34
N PHE A 61 25.04 9.62 23.01
CA PHE A 61 24.09 8.62 22.50
C PHE A 61 22.67 9.18 22.49
N LEU A 62 21.90 8.79 21.48
CA LEU A 62 20.45 8.73 21.59
C LEU A 62 20.09 7.37 22.21
N ARG A 63 19.20 7.36 23.21
CA ARG A 63 18.76 6.14 23.90
C ARG A 63 17.25 6.02 23.81
N VAL A 64 16.77 4.86 23.39
CA VAL A 64 15.35 4.48 23.40
C VAL A 64 15.17 3.34 24.40
N ASP A 65 14.30 3.52 25.38
CA ASP A 65 14.03 2.50 26.38
C ASP A 65 13.11 1.39 25.84
N LYS A 66 13.18 0.21 26.45
CA LYS A 66 12.46 -0.99 26.00
C LYS A 66 10.96 -0.76 25.86
N ASP A 67 10.37 -0.02 26.80
CA ASP A 67 8.92 0.25 26.78
C ASP A 67 8.55 1.16 25.61
N ASP A 68 9.32 2.21 25.35
CA ASP A 68 9.12 3.10 24.20
C ASP A 68 9.41 2.38 22.88
N PHE A 69 10.45 1.55 22.81
CA PHE A 69 10.77 0.72 21.64
C PHE A 69 9.62 -0.23 21.31
N ASN A 70 9.10 -0.94 22.32
CA ASN A 70 7.96 -1.83 22.16
C ASN A 70 6.67 -1.05 21.82
N ARG A 71 6.47 0.14 22.38
CA ARG A 71 5.34 1.00 22.03
C ARG A 71 5.39 1.41 20.57
N ILE A 72 6.54 1.91 20.09
CA ILE A 72 6.72 2.29 18.68
C ILE A 72 6.46 1.09 17.76
N LEU A 73 7.00 -0.09 18.07
CA LEU A 73 6.73 -1.30 17.28
C LEU A 73 5.25 -1.68 17.27
N ARG A 74 4.58 -1.64 18.43
CA ARG A 74 3.14 -1.91 18.53
C ARG A 74 2.32 -0.88 17.79
N ASP A 75 2.69 0.39 17.83
CA ASP A 75 1.98 1.46 17.13
C ASP A 75 2.11 1.26 15.61
N VAL A 76 3.31 0.91 15.12
CA VAL A 76 3.53 0.56 13.71
C VAL A 76 2.73 -0.69 13.33
N GLU A 77 2.75 -1.75 14.13
CA GLU A 77 1.96 -2.96 13.89
C GLU A 77 0.45 -2.70 13.94
N ALA A 78 -0.03 -1.88 14.89
CA ALA A 78 -1.44 -1.51 15.01
C ALA A 78 -1.91 -0.63 13.87
N ASN A 79 -1.01 0.16 13.28
CA ASN A 79 -1.28 0.95 12.09
C ASN A 79 -1.09 0.16 10.79
N THR A 80 -0.61 -1.08 10.84
CA THR A 80 -0.39 -1.91 9.65
C THR A 80 -1.42 -3.02 9.53
N ILE A 81 -2.14 -3.08 8.41
CA ILE A 81 -3.01 -4.21 8.06
C ILE A 81 -2.27 -5.13 7.08
N LYS A 82 -2.21 -6.43 7.39
CA LYS A 82 -1.62 -7.45 6.52
C LYS A 82 -2.68 -8.45 6.09
N LEU A 83 -3.02 -8.45 4.81
CA LEU A 83 -3.87 -9.48 4.21
C LEU A 83 -3.00 -10.68 3.85
N LYS A 84 -3.44 -11.88 4.26
CA LYS A 84 -2.73 -13.14 4.00
C LYS A 84 -3.58 -14.08 3.15
N GLU A 85 -2.96 -14.66 2.13
CA GLU A 85 -3.52 -15.78 1.35
C GLU A 85 -2.53 -16.93 1.34
N PHE A 86 -3.02 -18.14 1.63
CA PHE A 86 -2.17 -19.34 1.73
C PHE A 86 -0.94 -19.17 2.66
N GLY A 87 -1.09 -18.35 3.70
CA GLY A 87 -0.03 -18.06 4.68
C GLY A 87 1.02 -17.03 4.23
N LYS A 88 0.88 -16.43 3.03
CA LYS A 88 1.76 -15.37 2.53
C LYS A 88 1.09 -14.01 2.65
N ASP A 89 1.86 -12.99 3.02
CA ASP A 89 1.40 -11.59 2.99
C ASP A 89 1.21 -11.19 1.52
N VAL A 90 -0.02 -10.86 1.11
CA VAL A 90 -0.38 -10.49 -0.27
C VAL A 90 -0.76 -9.02 -0.42
N LEU A 91 -1.08 -8.34 0.67
CA LEU A 91 -1.31 -6.90 0.70
C LEU A 91 -0.98 -6.36 2.09
N ILE A 92 -0.19 -5.30 2.13
CA ILE A 92 0.22 -4.60 3.34
C ILE A 92 -0.26 -3.16 3.19
N LEU A 93 -1.09 -2.72 4.13
CA LEU A 93 -1.63 -1.38 4.19
C LEU A 93 -1.15 -0.69 5.45
N GLU A 94 -0.91 0.61 5.37
CA GLU A 94 -0.59 1.45 6.52
C GLU A 94 -1.66 2.51 6.73
N LYS A 95 -2.07 2.71 7.98
CA LYS A 95 -3.04 3.71 8.39
C LYS A 95 -2.37 5.08 8.44
N VAL A 96 -2.70 5.93 7.49
CA VAL A 96 -2.16 7.27 7.34
C VAL A 96 -3.23 8.31 7.73
N PRO A 97 -2.88 9.32 8.55
CA PRO A 97 -3.79 10.42 8.86
C PRO A 97 -3.95 11.35 7.65
N ILE A 98 -5.19 11.73 7.34
CA ILE A 98 -5.55 12.73 6.34
C ILE A 98 -6.25 13.88 7.04
N ASN A 99 -5.78 15.10 6.77
CA ASN A 99 -6.43 16.31 7.29
C ASN A 99 -7.49 16.77 6.30
N VAL A 100 -8.75 16.48 6.59
CA VAL A 100 -9.88 16.91 5.74
C VAL A 100 -10.41 18.24 6.28
N LYS A 101 -10.55 19.22 5.38
CA LYS A 101 -11.24 20.48 5.70
C LYS A 101 -12.74 20.23 5.68
N THR A 102 -13.41 20.44 6.80
CA THR A 102 -14.88 20.43 6.81
C THR A 102 -15.40 21.74 6.20
N SER A 103 -16.65 21.72 5.74
CA SER A 103 -17.37 22.90 5.23
C SER A 103 -17.39 24.07 6.22
N ASP A 104 -17.23 23.78 7.51
CA ASP A 104 -17.22 24.74 8.61
C ASP A 104 -15.82 25.34 8.86
N GLY A 105 -14.83 25.01 8.02
CA GLY A 105 -13.45 25.53 8.11
C GLY A 105 -12.62 24.89 9.23
N THR A 106 -13.13 23.84 9.88
CA THR A 106 -12.37 23.08 10.89
C THR A 106 -11.65 21.89 10.25
N TYR A 107 -10.45 21.57 10.75
CA TYR A 107 -9.70 20.41 10.29
C TYR A 107 -10.12 19.17 11.09
N GLN A 108 -10.64 18.17 10.38
CA GLN A 108 -10.90 16.86 10.96
C GLN A 108 -9.84 15.87 10.49
N VAL A 109 -9.21 15.17 11.43
CA VAL A 109 -8.28 14.09 11.10
C VAL A 109 -9.11 12.86 10.75
N CYS A 110 -9.10 12.49 9.47
CA CYS A 110 -9.57 11.22 8.97
C CYS A 110 -8.38 10.25 8.89
N TYR A 111 -8.65 8.95 8.77
CA TYR A 111 -7.62 7.96 8.53
C TYR A 111 -7.95 7.20 7.25
N LYS A 112 -6.95 7.09 6.37
CA LYS A 112 -7.00 6.25 5.18
C LYS A 112 -5.95 5.17 5.28
N TYR A 113 -6.22 4.02 4.70
CA TYR A 113 -5.22 2.98 4.52
C TYR A 113 -4.51 3.17 3.16
N SER A 114 -3.21 3.42 3.21
CA SER A 114 -2.34 3.51 2.03
C SER A 114 -1.72 2.15 1.73
N VAL A 115 -1.52 1.84 0.45
CA VAL A 115 -0.86 0.59 0.03
C VAL A 115 0.65 0.73 0.21
N MET A 116 1.25 -0.16 1.00
CA MET A 116 2.70 -0.19 1.23
C MET A 116 3.39 -1.24 0.36
N SER A 117 2.74 -2.39 0.18
CA SER A 117 3.25 -3.49 -0.66
C SER A 117 2.14 -4.50 -0.93
N GLY A 118 2.22 -5.24 -2.01
CA GLY A 118 1.29 -6.34 -2.27
C GLY A 118 1.54 -7.00 -3.62
N THR A 119 0.84 -8.10 -3.86
CA THR A 119 0.72 -8.67 -5.20
C THR A 119 -0.07 -7.70 -6.09
N ALA A 120 0.31 -7.62 -7.36
CA ALA A 120 -0.29 -6.70 -8.32
C ALA A 120 -1.82 -6.77 -8.33
N GLU A 121 -2.39 -7.98 -8.32
CA GLU A 121 -3.84 -8.20 -8.35
C GLU A 121 -4.54 -7.69 -7.08
N LYS A 122 -3.91 -7.84 -5.91
CA LYS A 122 -4.47 -7.35 -4.64
C LYS A 122 -4.38 -5.84 -4.51
N MET A 123 -3.31 -5.24 -5.02
CA MET A 123 -3.21 -3.77 -5.08
C MET A 123 -4.31 -3.21 -5.99
N LEU A 124 -4.49 -3.78 -7.18
CA LEU A 124 -5.55 -3.39 -8.11
C LEU A 124 -6.95 -3.56 -7.49
N GLY A 125 -7.22 -4.73 -6.89
CA GLY A 125 -8.50 -4.99 -6.23
C GLY A 125 -8.81 -4.00 -5.11
N TYR A 126 -7.80 -3.70 -4.26
CA TYR A 126 -7.95 -2.75 -3.17
C TYR A 126 -8.23 -1.32 -3.67
N LEU A 127 -7.52 -0.89 -4.72
CA LEU A 127 -7.74 0.43 -5.34
C LEU A 127 -9.15 0.54 -5.93
N LEU A 128 -9.60 -0.50 -6.65
CA LEU A 128 -10.97 -0.56 -7.18
C LEU A 128 -12.04 -0.53 -6.09
N GLU A 129 -11.81 -1.19 -4.96
CA GLU A 129 -12.75 -1.17 -3.84
C GLU A 129 -12.85 0.20 -3.19
N THR A 130 -11.70 0.84 -2.95
CA THR A 130 -11.57 2.09 -2.21
C THR A 130 -12.01 3.31 -3.02
N TYR A 131 -11.72 3.32 -4.33
CA TYR A 131 -12.00 4.45 -5.23
C TYR A 131 -13.47 4.89 -5.25
N ILE A 132 -14.42 3.97 -5.07
CA ILE A 132 -15.86 4.29 -5.20
C ILE A 132 -16.55 4.54 -3.88
N CYS A 133 -15.92 4.20 -2.75
CA CYS A 133 -16.42 4.64 -1.45
C CYS A 133 -16.12 6.12 -1.18
N ILE A 134 -15.13 6.67 -1.88
CA ILE A 134 -14.61 8.01 -1.66
C ILE A 134 -15.10 8.90 -2.81
N ASN A 135 -16.34 9.38 -2.74
CA ASN A 135 -16.73 10.62 -3.44
C ASN A 135 -16.03 11.84 -2.79
N CYS A 136 -14.74 11.75 -2.43
CA CYS A 136 -13.98 12.93 -2.02
C CYS A 136 -13.35 13.51 -3.28
N GLU A 137 -13.70 14.75 -3.55
CA GLU A 137 -13.20 15.58 -4.66
C GLU A 137 -11.69 15.90 -4.57
N GLU A 138 -10.96 15.32 -3.60
CA GLU A 138 -9.52 15.43 -3.52
C GLU A 138 -8.91 14.25 -4.28
N ALA A 139 -8.39 14.54 -5.48
CA ALA A 139 -7.68 13.63 -6.36
C ALA A 139 -6.80 12.69 -5.55
N ASP A 140 -7.17 11.42 -5.56
CA ASP A 140 -6.51 10.42 -4.76
C ASP A 140 -5.15 10.14 -5.41
N THR A 141 -4.09 10.80 -4.93
CA THR A 141 -2.71 10.67 -5.44
C THR A 141 -2.29 9.20 -5.57
N SER A 142 -2.87 8.32 -4.75
CA SER A 142 -2.61 6.87 -4.82
C SER A 142 -3.02 6.19 -6.13
N LEU A 143 -4.04 6.69 -6.84
CA LEU A 143 -4.42 6.17 -8.16
C LEU A 143 -3.53 6.69 -9.28
N GLU A 144 -3.19 7.98 -9.24
CA GLU A 144 -2.25 8.58 -10.19
C GLU A 144 -0.87 7.89 -10.10
N ASP A 145 -0.39 7.63 -8.88
CA ASP A 145 0.85 6.89 -8.62
C ASP A 145 0.77 5.47 -9.19
N PHE A 146 -0.38 4.80 -9.03
CA PHE A 146 -0.59 3.46 -9.58
C PHE A 146 -0.57 3.48 -11.12
N PHE A 147 -1.34 4.36 -11.77
CA PHE A 147 -1.39 4.46 -13.23
C PHE A 147 -0.05 4.89 -13.84
N SER A 148 0.76 5.66 -13.11
CA SER A 148 2.10 6.06 -13.55
C SER A 148 3.13 4.93 -13.44
N THR A 149 2.90 3.92 -12.58
CA THR A 149 3.92 2.91 -12.25
C THR A 149 3.51 1.46 -12.51
N TYR A 150 2.25 1.17 -12.84
CA TYR A 150 1.74 -0.19 -12.96
C TYR A 150 2.53 -1.06 -13.94
N VAL A 151 3.04 -0.49 -15.04
CA VAL A 151 3.83 -1.21 -16.06
C VAL A 151 5.07 -1.90 -15.46
N ILE A 152 5.61 -1.40 -14.35
CA ILE A 152 6.80 -1.96 -13.68
C ILE A 152 6.49 -3.31 -13.01
N PHE A 153 5.28 -3.50 -12.49
CA PHE A 153 4.93 -4.66 -11.67
C PHE A 153 3.71 -5.45 -12.19
N MET A 154 2.99 -4.91 -13.17
CA MET A 154 1.82 -5.49 -13.81
C MET A 154 1.81 -5.12 -15.30
N PRO A 155 2.22 -6.03 -16.19
CA PRO A 155 2.11 -5.81 -17.63
C PRO A 155 0.66 -5.54 -18.08
N THR A 156 0.50 -4.80 -19.18
CA THR A 156 -0.81 -4.37 -19.71
C THR A 156 -1.81 -5.53 -19.92
N ASN A 157 -1.34 -6.68 -20.39
CA ASN A 157 -2.20 -7.86 -20.56
C ASN A 157 -2.74 -8.40 -19.22
N GLN A 158 -1.98 -8.27 -18.13
CA GLN A 158 -2.37 -8.75 -16.81
C GLN A 158 -3.42 -7.82 -16.19
N ILE A 159 -3.25 -6.50 -16.27
CA ILE A 159 -4.26 -5.54 -15.79
C ILE A 159 -5.57 -5.69 -16.57
N CYS A 160 -5.52 -5.74 -17.90
CA CYS A 160 -6.69 -5.92 -18.76
C CYS A 160 -7.41 -7.25 -18.45
N ALA A 161 -6.69 -8.36 -18.33
CA ALA A 161 -7.27 -9.65 -18.00
C ALA A 161 -7.92 -9.66 -16.60
N THR A 162 -7.28 -9.01 -15.62
CA THR A 162 -7.80 -8.91 -14.26
C THR A 162 -9.06 -8.05 -14.21
N LEU A 163 -9.07 -6.90 -14.88
CA LEU A 163 -10.25 -6.03 -15.01
C LEU A 163 -11.42 -6.74 -15.69
N LEU A 164 -11.18 -7.49 -16.77
CA LEU A 164 -12.22 -8.32 -17.42
C LEU A 164 -12.75 -9.40 -16.48
N THR A 165 -11.87 -10.05 -15.72
CA THR A 165 -12.27 -11.08 -14.76
C THR A 165 -13.17 -10.51 -13.67
N ILE A 166 -12.84 -9.32 -13.15
CA ILE A 166 -13.66 -8.59 -12.19
C ILE A 166 -15.00 -8.18 -12.82
N TYR A 167 -15.00 -7.65 -14.04
CA TYR A 167 -16.23 -7.26 -14.74
C TYR A 167 -17.18 -8.44 -15.03
N LYS A 168 -16.61 -9.62 -15.33
CA LYS A 168 -17.33 -10.86 -15.59
C LYS A 168 -17.70 -11.63 -14.32
N ALA A 169 -17.20 -11.21 -13.15
CA ALA A 169 -17.47 -11.88 -11.90
C ALA A 169 -18.99 -11.90 -11.62
N LYS A 170 -19.48 -13.05 -11.16
CA LYS A 170 -20.86 -13.21 -10.70
C LYS A 170 -20.85 -13.18 -9.18
N PRO A 171 -21.70 -12.38 -8.51
CA PRO A 171 -21.73 -12.31 -7.06
C PRO A 171 -22.14 -13.63 -6.43
N GLN A 172 -21.46 -14.00 -5.32
CA GLN A 172 -21.66 -15.26 -4.59
C GLN A 172 -22.80 -15.22 -3.53
N GLN A 173 -23.69 -14.21 -3.51
CA GLN A 173 -24.72 -14.05 -2.47
C GLN A 173 -26.18 -13.97 -2.98
N ARG A 174 -27.12 -14.26 -2.06
CA ARG A 174 -28.56 -14.55 -2.28
C ARG A 174 -29.30 -13.48 -3.12
N ALA A 175 -30.27 -13.97 -3.90
CA ALA A 175 -30.98 -13.36 -5.04
C ALA A 175 -31.62 -11.95 -4.89
N GLY A 176 -31.57 -11.30 -3.73
CA GLY A 176 -32.19 -9.98 -3.50
C GLY A 176 -31.23 -8.78 -3.61
N GLU A 177 -30.00 -8.91 -3.13
CA GLU A 177 -28.95 -7.86 -3.16
C GLU A 177 -27.95 -8.06 -4.33
N GLN A 178 -28.26 -9.04 -5.19
CA GLN A 178 -27.37 -9.57 -6.21
C GLN A 178 -27.29 -8.68 -7.46
N MET A 179 -28.36 -7.96 -7.81
CA MET A 179 -28.33 -7.04 -8.96
C MET A 179 -27.52 -5.78 -8.68
N ASP A 180 -27.66 -5.18 -7.49
CA ASP A 180 -26.99 -3.92 -7.15
C ASP A 180 -25.49 -4.10 -6.91
N SER A 181 -25.07 -5.23 -6.33
CA SER A 181 -23.64 -5.55 -6.15
C SER A 181 -22.92 -5.77 -7.48
N THR A 182 -23.51 -6.57 -8.37
CA THR A 182 -22.97 -6.80 -9.74
C THR A 182 -22.87 -5.48 -10.53
N LEU A 183 -23.93 -4.67 -10.48
CA LEU A 183 -23.94 -3.38 -11.17
C LEU A 183 -22.84 -2.46 -10.64
N ARG A 184 -22.67 -2.40 -9.32
CA ARG A 184 -21.58 -1.63 -8.70
C ARG A 184 -20.23 -2.09 -9.22
N GLU A 185 -19.91 -3.38 -9.18
CA GLU A 185 -18.65 -3.95 -9.67
C GLU A 185 -18.37 -3.58 -11.13
N LYS A 186 -19.39 -3.66 -12.00
CA LYS A 186 -19.29 -3.26 -13.41
C LYS A 186 -18.98 -1.77 -13.57
N ILE A 187 -19.73 -0.91 -12.88
CA ILE A 187 -19.49 0.55 -12.87
C ILE A 187 -18.08 0.84 -12.35
N LYS A 188 -17.59 0.07 -11.35
CA LYS A 188 -16.25 0.27 -10.80
C LYS A 188 -15.15 0.12 -11.83
N VAL A 189 -15.20 -0.98 -12.57
CA VAL A 189 -14.23 -1.26 -13.62
C VAL A 189 -14.27 -0.18 -14.69
N ILE A 190 -15.46 0.26 -15.10
CA ILE A 190 -15.58 1.28 -16.15
C ILE A 190 -14.99 2.62 -15.69
N ARG A 191 -15.39 3.12 -14.52
CA ARG A 191 -14.85 4.40 -14.01
C ARG A 191 -13.34 4.36 -13.82
N PHE A 192 -12.81 3.22 -13.34
CA PHE A 192 -11.37 3.03 -13.22
C PHE A 192 -10.64 3.15 -14.56
N ILE A 193 -11.24 2.66 -15.66
CA ILE A 193 -10.68 2.79 -17.01
C ILE A 193 -10.76 4.23 -17.51
N LEU A 194 -11.85 4.95 -17.23
CA LEU A 194 -11.98 6.37 -17.58
C LEU A 194 -10.87 7.20 -16.91
N GLU A 195 -10.63 6.99 -15.62
CA GLU A 195 -9.51 7.64 -14.90
C GLU A 195 -8.15 7.21 -15.43
N TRP A 196 -7.98 5.93 -15.75
CA TRP A 196 -6.72 5.43 -16.31
C TRP A 196 -6.39 6.17 -17.62
N HIS A 197 -7.38 6.32 -18.49
CA HIS A 197 -7.27 7.14 -19.70
C HIS A 197 -6.96 8.60 -19.36
N ASP A 198 -7.65 9.22 -18.40
CA ASP A 198 -7.47 10.65 -18.08
C ASP A 198 -6.07 10.96 -17.52
N VAL A 199 -5.47 10.02 -16.77
CA VAL A 199 -4.11 10.14 -16.23
C VAL A 199 -3.05 9.87 -17.31
N THR A 200 -3.22 8.83 -18.13
CA THR A 200 -2.21 8.41 -19.11
C THR A 200 -2.32 9.13 -20.46
N LYS A 201 -3.48 9.73 -20.75
CA LYS A 201 -3.80 10.52 -21.94
C LYS A 201 -3.36 9.82 -23.22
N GLU A 202 -2.56 10.49 -24.05
CA GLU A 202 -2.14 10.03 -25.38
C GLU A 202 -1.38 8.69 -25.35
N THR A 203 -0.70 8.35 -24.23
CA THR A 203 0.03 7.07 -24.13
C THR A 203 -0.88 5.86 -23.91
N PHE A 204 -2.15 6.09 -23.58
CA PHE A 204 -3.12 5.02 -23.30
C PHE A 204 -3.40 4.14 -24.53
N PHE A 205 -3.48 4.75 -25.71
CA PHE A 205 -3.84 4.07 -26.95
C PHE A 205 -2.65 3.52 -27.75
N GLU A 206 -1.43 3.87 -27.34
CA GLU A 206 -0.20 3.37 -27.99
C GLU A 206 -0.05 1.84 -27.86
N ASP A 207 -0.55 1.22 -26.77
CA ASP A 207 -0.51 -0.22 -26.59
C ASP A 207 -1.72 -0.89 -27.28
N PRO A 208 -1.51 -1.67 -28.37
CA PRO A 208 -2.60 -2.32 -29.08
C PRO A 208 -3.38 -3.32 -28.21
N LYS A 209 -2.80 -3.78 -27.08
CA LYS A 209 -3.50 -4.65 -26.14
C LYS A 209 -4.63 -3.93 -25.41
N ILE A 210 -4.49 -2.64 -25.16
CA ILE A 210 -5.54 -1.81 -24.54
C ILE A 210 -6.72 -1.73 -25.50
N ASN A 211 -6.48 -1.49 -26.78
CA ASN A 211 -7.52 -1.41 -27.81
C ASN A 211 -8.33 -2.72 -27.92
N VAL A 212 -7.65 -3.87 -27.98
CA VAL A 212 -8.33 -5.18 -27.99
C VAL A 212 -9.16 -5.40 -26.71
N PHE A 213 -8.65 -4.96 -25.56
CA PHE A 213 -9.38 -5.04 -24.30
C PHE A 213 -10.61 -4.13 -24.26
N LEU A 214 -10.50 -2.89 -24.74
CA LEU A 214 -11.61 -1.94 -24.81
C LEU A 214 -12.70 -2.44 -25.75
N ASP A 215 -12.33 -3.00 -26.90
CA ASP A 215 -13.27 -3.63 -27.83
C ASP A 215 -14.02 -4.79 -27.18
N GLU A 216 -13.31 -5.68 -26.47
CA GLU A 216 -13.94 -6.80 -25.75
C GLU A 216 -14.89 -6.29 -24.67
N LEU A 217 -14.47 -5.29 -23.88
CA LEU A 217 -15.29 -4.67 -22.84
C LEU A 217 -16.54 -4.01 -23.44
N HIS A 218 -16.41 -3.31 -24.57
CA HIS A 218 -17.52 -2.66 -25.26
C HIS A 218 -18.58 -3.66 -25.73
N GLN A 219 -18.16 -4.80 -26.29
CA GLN A 219 -19.11 -5.86 -26.68
C GLN A 219 -19.85 -6.44 -25.46
N LEU A 220 -19.17 -6.60 -24.33
CA LEU A 220 -19.80 -7.07 -23.09
C LEU A 220 -20.79 -6.03 -22.56
N MET A 221 -20.43 -4.75 -22.55
CA MET A 221 -21.30 -3.66 -22.13
C MET A 221 -22.56 -3.56 -22.98
N ARG A 222 -22.48 -3.77 -24.30
CA ARG A 222 -23.66 -3.79 -25.18
C ARG A 222 -24.69 -4.85 -24.80
N VAL A 223 -24.24 -5.98 -24.27
CA VAL A 223 -25.13 -7.03 -23.75
C VAL A 223 -25.68 -6.62 -22.39
N ASP A 224 -24.80 -6.15 -21.50
CA ASP A 224 -25.16 -5.82 -20.11
C ASP A 224 -26.06 -4.59 -19.99
N VAL A 225 -25.96 -3.59 -20.87
CA VAL A 225 -26.86 -2.41 -20.89
C VAL A 225 -28.33 -2.79 -21.14
N LYS A 226 -28.58 -3.92 -21.83
CA LYS A 226 -29.95 -4.44 -22.01
C LYS A 226 -30.54 -4.95 -20.68
N VAL A 227 -29.68 -5.39 -19.77
CA VAL A 227 -30.05 -5.91 -18.44
C VAL A 227 -30.00 -4.80 -17.38
N TYR A 228 -29.05 -3.87 -17.52
CA TYR A 228 -28.75 -2.79 -16.58
C TYR A 228 -28.74 -1.43 -17.31
N PRO A 229 -29.89 -0.74 -17.37
CA PRO A 229 -29.98 0.56 -18.06
C PRO A 229 -29.07 1.64 -17.46
N GLN A 230 -28.66 1.52 -16.18
CA GLN A 230 -27.77 2.49 -15.54
C GLN A 230 -26.39 2.54 -16.17
N LEU A 231 -25.92 1.46 -16.81
CA LEU A 231 -24.60 1.41 -17.49
C LEU A 231 -24.55 2.26 -18.77
N LYS A 232 -25.68 2.82 -19.21
CA LYS A 232 -25.78 3.52 -20.49
C LYS A 232 -25.01 4.84 -20.50
N ASP A 233 -24.90 5.51 -19.35
CA ASP A 233 -24.17 6.77 -19.27
C ASP A 233 -22.65 6.53 -19.25
N GLU A 234 -22.19 5.55 -18.47
CA GLU A 234 -20.78 5.11 -18.49
C GLU A 234 -20.37 4.53 -19.86
N MET A 235 -21.28 3.85 -20.57
CA MET A 235 -21.04 3.37 -21.93
C MET A 235 -20.77 4.51 -22.92
N LYS A 236 -21.55 5.60 -22.84
CA LYS A 236 -21.31 6.77 -23.70
C LYS A 236 -19.97 7.45 -23.39
N SER A 237 -19.59 7.53 -22.12
CA SER A 237 -18.29 8.06 -21.72
C SER A 237 -17.15 7.23 -22.31
N LEU A 238 -17.28 5.90 -22.28
CA LEU A 238 -16.30 5.00 -22.90
C LEU A 238 -16.25 5.16 -24.43
N GLU A 239 -17.41 5.24 -25.09
CA GLU A 239 -17.49 5.47 -26.55
C GLU A 239 -16.83 6.80 -26.94
N THR A 240 -17.04 7.86 -26.17
CA THR A 240 -16.42 9.17 -26.41
C THR A 240 -14.89 9.10 -26.38
N ILE A 241 -14.32 8.33 -25.45
CA ILE A 241 -12.87 8.14 -25.35
C ILE A 241 -12.33 7.32 -26.53
N MET A 242 -13.06 6.29 -26.97
CA MET A 242 -12.67 5.48 -28.14
C MET A 242 -12.79 6.25 -29.48
N GLU A 243 -13.78 7.15 -29.61
CA GLU A 243 -13.99 7.96 -30.83
C GLU A 243 -12.99 9.11 -30.97
N ASN A 244 -12.54 9.71 -29.85
CA ASN A 244 -11.62 10.84 -29.87
C ASN A 244 -10.18 10.49 -30.32
N ASP A 245 -9.86 9.20 -30.43
CA ASP A 245 -8.55 8.69 -30.88
C ASP A 245 -8.57 8.15 -32.34
N SER A 246 -9.74 8.13 -32.99
CA SER A 246 -9.92 7.73 -34.41
C SER A 246 -9.76 8.90 -35.38
#